data_AF-A0A2N1VIK4-F1
#
_entry.id   AF-A0A2N1VIK4-F1
#
_cell.length_a   1.000
_cell.length_b   1.000
_cell.length_c   1.000
_cell.angle_alpha   90.00
_cell.angle_beta   90.00
_cell.angle_gamma   90.00
#
_symmetry.space_group_name_H-M   'P 1'
#
loop_
_entity.id
_entity.type
_entity.pdbx_description
1 polymer ?
#
loop_
_entity_poly.entity_id
_entity_poly.type
_entity_poly.pdbx_seq_one_letter_code
_entity_poly.pdbx_strand_id
1 'polypeptide(L)'
;PPIYETKINALTAGFQLDFRKYIEDGYFRRRMGQNTFTVILSGEAVFSNRSTLKSNLDFNIYSGTLNGYLPTFKSARLNFSLSGFYSDGPVPLQMFYSLPGNIESSSQSFTMRTLRTGEVFGDRVLIFSVENNFNDELFRLFGLNFLSDLQLNLSAHFNAALLGISPASKRILPSSFNTISHPATEFRHPFYELGFGIGHSLIPFRLEFTWKLNYFNGTNIVVGINTPVL
;
A
#
# COMPACT_ATOMS: atom_id res chain seq x y z
N PRO A 1 -21.98 4.77 4.81
CA PRO A 1 -21.89 4.02 3.53
C PRO A 1 -23.10 3.08 3.35
N PRO A 2 -23.66 2.97 2.13
CA PRO A 2 -24.76 2.05 1.85
C PRO A 2 -24.29 0.59 2.00
N ILE A 3 -25.14 -0.26 2.56
CA ILE A 3 -24.86 -1.68 2.82
C ILE A 3 -25.58 -2.52 1.76
N TYR A 4 -24.87 -3.44 1.11
CA TYR A 4 -25.50 -4.48 0.30
C TYR A 4 -25.84 -5.67 1.20
N GLU A 5 -27.12 -5.84 1.53
CA GLU A 5 -27.61 -6.93 2.39
C GLU A 5 -27.49 -8.28 1.68
N THR A 6 -26.60 -9.14 2.17
CA THR A 6 -26.36 -10.47 1.57
C THR A 6 -25.74 -11.44 2.57
N LYS A 7 -25.94 -12.74 2.34
CA LYS A 7 -25.27 -13.80 3.10
C LYS A 7 -24.06 -14.30 2.30
N ILE A 8 -22.90 -14.28 2.92
CA ILE A 8 -21.67 -14.80 2.33
C ILE A 8 -21.11 -15.91 3.22
N ASN A 9 -21.00 -17.09 2.63
CA ASN A 9 -20.26 -18.20 3.20
C ASN A 9 -19.05 -18.45 2.29
N ALA A 10 -17.85 -18.34 2.85
CA ALA A 10 -16.61 -18.43 2.08
C ALA A 10 -15.61 -19.38 2.73
N LEU A 11 -14.78 -20.00 1.90
CA LEU A 11 -13.57 -20.70 2.30
C LEU A 11 -12.38 -19.79 1.99
N THR A 12 -11.55 -19.53 2.99
CA THR A 12 -10.34 -18.73 2.85
C THR A 12 -9.11 -19.61 3.02
N ALA A 13 -8.16 -19.50 2.09
CA ALA A 13 -6.85 -20.13 2.18
C ALA A 13 -5.77 -19.08 1.99
N GLY A 14 -4.81 -19.04 2.91
CA GLY A 14 -3.70 -18.07 2.88
C GLY A 14 -2.35 -18.77 2.89
N PHE A 15 -1.34 -18.08 2.38
CA PHE A 15 0.06 -18.51 2.46
C PHE A 15 0.99 -17.33 2.73
N GLN A 16 2.16 -17.64 3.30
CA GLN A 16 3.25 -16.69 3.44
C GLN A 16 4.57 -17.42 3.23
N LEU A 17 5.37 -16.92 2.28
CA LEU A 17 6.71 -17.37 1.97
C LEU A 17 7.70 -16.29 2.40
N ASP A 18 8.65 -16.68 3.24
CA ASP A 18 9.68 -15.81 3.76
C ASP A 18 11.04 -16.24 3.21
N PHE A 19 11.63 -15.44 2.33
CA PHE A 19 12.87 -15.77 1.65
C PHE A 19 14.12 -15.31 2.43
N ARG A 20 13.97 -14.87 3.67
CA ARG A 20 15.11 -14.48 4.51
C ARG A 20 15.98 -15.68 4.86
N LYS A 21 17.30 -15.48 4.89
CA LYS A 21 18.25 -16.47 5.37
C LYS A 21 18.26 -16.50 6.90
N TYR A 22 18.21 -17.71 7.45
CA TYR A 22 18.35 -17.96 8.88
C TYR A 22 19.59 -18.84 9.10
N ILE A 23 20.34 -18.55 10.17
CA ILE A 23 21.18 -19.57 10.80
C ILE A 23 20.27 -20.29 11.79
N GLU A 24 20.17 -21.59 11.64
CA GLU A 24 19.41 -22.47 12.52
C GLU A 24 20.30 -23.66 12.88
N ASP A 25 20.58 -23.85 14.17
CA ASP A 25 21.46 -24.92 14.67
C ASP A 25 20.71 -25.97 15.53
N GLY A 26 19.37 -25.96 15.46
CA GLY A 26 18.50 -26.85 16.23
C GLY A 26 18.16 -26.33 17.64
N TYR A 27 18.88 -25.34 18.18
CA TYR A 27 18.55 -24.67 19.45
C TYR A 27 18.24 -23.17 19.28
N PHE A 28 18.86 -22.52 18.29
CA PHE A 28 18.67 -21.10 18.02
C PHE A 28 18.37 -20.85 16.54
N ARG A 29 17.39 -19.98 16.30
CA ARG A 29 17.13 -19.39 14.98
C ARG A 29 17.53 -17.93 15.01
N ARG A 30 18.69 -17.60 14.41
CA ARG A 30 19.18 -16.22 14.29
C ARG A 30 19.11 -15.76 12.84
N ARG A 31 18.50 -14.59 12.61
CA ARG A 31 18.47 -13.95 11.29
C ARG A 31 19.89 -13.53 10.90
N MET A 32 20.37 -13.95 9.73
CA MET A 32 21.64 -13.44 9.19
C MET A 32 21.44 -12.02 8.68
N GLY A 33 22.23 -11.08 9.23
CA GLY A 33 22.49 -9.75 8.66
C GLY A 33 21.27 -8.85 8.41
N GLN A 34 21.10 -7.80 9.21
CA GLN A 34 20.11 -6.73 8.98
C GLN A 34 20.37 -5.91 7.68
N ASN A 35 21.39 -6.28 6.90
CA ASN A 35 21.83 -5.59 5.69
C ASN A 35 21.87 -6.49 4.44
N THR A 36 20.99 -7.50 4.36
CA THR A 36 20.85 -8.35 3.17
C THR A 36 19.47 -8.20 2.54
N PHE A 37 19.40 -8.32 1.23
CA PHE A 37 18.13 -8.33 0.48
C PHE A 37 17.10 -9.27 1.13
N THR A 38 15.90 -8.76 1.35
CA THR A 38 14.82 -9.46 2.03
C THR A 38 13.55 -9.35 1.21
N VAL A 39 12.86 -10.47 1.05
CA VAL A 39 11.59 -10.56 0.34
C VAL A 39 10.66 -11.47 1.11
N ILE A 40 9.41 -11.04 1.24
CA ILE A 40 8.30 -11.81 1.78
C ILE A 40 7.19 -11.75 0.73
N LEU A 41 6.64 -12.90 0.39
CA LEU A 41 5.47 -13.03 -0.47
C LEU A 41 4.35 -13.64 0.36
N SER A 42 3.23 -12.94 0.47
CA SER A 42 2.00 -13.48 1.07
C SER A 42 0.86 -13.41 0.07
N GLY A 43 -0.16 -14.23 0.30
CA GLY A 43 -1.37 -14.17 -0.49
C GLY A 43 -2.51 -14.92 0.16
N GLU A 44 -3.71 -14.61 -0.31
CA GLU A 44 -4.95 -15.18 0.17
C GLU A 44 -5.89 -15.42 -1.02
N ALA A 45 -6.60 -16.53 -0.98
CA ALA A 45 -7.68 -16.83 -1.88
C ALA A 45 -8.98 -17.07 -1.08
N VAL A 46 -10.04 -16.36 -1.45
CA VAL A 46 -11.37 -16.46 -0.83
C VAL A 46 -12.33 -16.99 -1.87
N PHE A 47 -12.97 -18.11 -1.58
CA PHE A 47 -13.91 -18.78 -2.47
C PHE A 47 -15.31 -18.75 -1.87
N SER A 48 -16.27 -18.15 -2.58
CA SER A 48 -17.68 -18.12 -2.21
C SER A 48 -18.51 -18.76 -3.32
N ASN A 49 -19.43 -19.66 -2.94
CA ASN A 49 -20.25 -20.39 -3.90
C ASN A 49 -21.68 -20.65 -3.38
N ARG A 50 -22.69 -20.52 -4.24
CA ARG A 50 -24.10 -20.77 -3.95
C ARG A 50 -24.42 -22.24 -3.74
N SER A 51 -23.87 -23.12 -4.57
CA SER A 51 -24.19 -24.55 -4.57
C SER A 51 -23.59 -25.30 -3.36
N THR A 52 -22.31 -25.10 -3.06
CA THR A 52 -21.61 -25.86 -2.02
C THR A 52 -21.62 -25.14 -0.68
N LEU A 53 -21.31 -23.83 -0.69
CA LEU A 53 -21.18 -23.04 0.53
C LEU A 53 -22.49 -22.37 0.96
N LYS A 54 -23.57 -22.45 0.15
CA LYS A 54 -24.88 -21.81 0.43
C LYS A 54 -24.75 -20.29 0.64
N SER A 55 -23.82 -19.67 -0.08
CA SER A 55 -23.68 -18.22 -0.17
C SER A 55 -24.75 -17.63 -1.10
N ASN A 56 -25.01 -16.33 -1.04
CA ASN A 56 -25.89 -15.63 -1.99
C ASN A 56 -25.12 -15.10 -3.22
N LEU A 57 -23.79 -15.07 -3.17
CA LEU A 57 -22.92 -14.58 -4.26
C LEU A 57 -21.86 -15.63 -4.59
N ASP A 58 -21.56 -15.74 -5.88
CA ASP A 58 -20.49 -16.59 -6.42
C ASP A 58 -19.31 -15.71 -6.80
N PHE A 59 -18.18 -15.84 -6.11
CA PHE A 59 -16.97 -15.10 -6.44
C PHE A 59 -15.74 -15.81 -5.89
N ASN A 60 -14.61 -15.57 -6.56
CA ASN A 60 -13.28 -15.86 -6.05
C ASN A 60 -12.51 -14.55 -5.95
N ILE A 61 -11.89 -14.31 -4.80
CA ILE A 61 -10.98 -13.20 -4.58
C ILE A 61 -9.57 -13.77 -4.44
N TYR A 62 -8.62 -13.17 -5.13
CA TYR A 62 -7.21 -13.47 -5.01
C TYR A 62 -6.49 -12.19 -4.61
N SER A 63 -5.82 -12.22 -3.47
CA SER A 63 -4.97 -11.13 -3.01
C SER A 63 -3.55 -11.63 -2.79
N GLY A 64 -2.59 -10.73 -2.98
CA GLY A 64 -1.19 -11.04 -2.81
C GLY A 64 -0.39 -9.80 -2.51
N THR A 65 0.62 -9.92 -1.67
CA THR A 65 1.57 -8.85 -1.37
C THR A 65 2.99 -9.40 -1.44
N LEU A 66 3.83 -8.71 -2.20
CA LEU A 66 5.26 -8.92 -2.26
C LEU A 66 5.93 -7.68 -1.66
N ASN A 67 6.51 -7.83 -0.47
CA ASN A 67 7.19 -6.74 0.21
C ASN A 67 8.63 -7.12 0.54
N GLY A 68 9.50 -6.11 0.57
CA GLY A 68 10.91 -6.36 0.80
C GLY A 68 11.73 -5.11 0.95
N TYR A 69 13.03 -5.32 1.16
CA TYR A 69 13.99 -4.25 1.10
C TYR A 69 15.29 -4.71 0.46
N LEU A 70 15.96 -3.76 -0.18
CA LEU A 70 17.25 -3.88 -0.83
C LEU A 70 18.18 -2.82 -0.23
N PRO A 71 19.29 -3.20 0.41
CA PRO A 71 20.38 -2.28 0.70
C PRO A 71 20.88 -1.68 -0.62
N THR A 72 20.99 -0.37 -0.70
CA THR A 72 21.47 0.32 -1.91
C THR A 72 22.92 0.76 -1.70
N PHE A 73 23.17 2.04 -1.39
CA PHE A 73 24.51 2.57 -1.18
C PHE A 73 24.78 2.82 0.29
N LYS A 74 25.83 2.18 0.85
CA LYS A 74 26.25 2.32 2.25
C LYS A 74 25.08 2.10 3.23
N SER A 75 24.62 3.15 3.91
CA SER A 75 23.51 3.09 4.87
C SER A 75 22.13 3.19 4.21
N ALA A 76 22.06 3.53 2.93
CA ALA A 76 20.81 3.72 2.22
C ALA A 76 20.09 2.39 1.94
N ARG A 77 18.76 2.43 2.00
CA ARG A 77 17.91 1.26 1.81
C ARG A 77 16.66 1.61 1.00
N LEU A 78 16.41 0.82 -0.03
CA LEU A 78 15.17 0.83 -0.79
C LEU A 78 14.23 -0.21 -0.21
N ASN A 79 13.05 0.21 0.22
CA ASN A 79 11.95 -0.66 0.59
C ASN A 79 10.91 -0.65 -0.53
N PHE A 80 10.25 -1.78 -0.76
CA PHE A 80 9.21 -1.89 -1.77
C PHE A 80 8.06 -2.74 -1.28
N SER A 81 6.87 -2.48 -1.85
CA SER A 81 5.67 -3.26 -1.68
C SER A 81 4.92 -3.31 -3.02
N LEU A 82 4.50 -4.49 -3.43
CA LEU A 82 3.63 -4.73 -4.57
C LEU A 82 2.44 -5.54 -4.07
N SER A 83 1.25 -4.95 -4.11
CA SER A 83 0.02 -5.59 -3.64
C SER A 83 -0.99 -5.70 -4.79
N GLY A 84 -1.62 -6.86 -4.91
CA GLY A 84 -2.68 -7.13 -5.88
C GLY A 84 -3.93 -7.62 -5.17
N PHE A 85 -5.08 -7.24 -5.70
CA PHE A 85 -6.40 -7.72 -5.31
C PHE A 85 -7.23 -7.91 -6.57
N TYR A 86 -7.77 -9.10 -6.79
CA TYR A 86 -8.55 -9.41 -7.98
C TYR A 86 -9.75 -10.26 -7.63
N SER A 87 -10.89 -9.93 -8.23
CA SER A 87 -12.11 -10.72 -8.16
C SER A 87 -12.64 -11.09 -9.56
N ASP A 88 -13.15 -12.30 -9.68
CA ASP A 88 -13.77 -12.83 -10.90
C ASP A 88 -15.31 -12.82 -10.89
N GLY A 89 -15.93 -12.53 -9.74
CA GLY A 89 -17.38 -12.51 -9.54
C GLY A 89 -17.90 -11.23 -8.85
N PRO A 90 -19.22 -11.12 -8.64
CA PRO A 90 -19.81 -9.99 -7.93
C PRO A 90 -19.39 -9.99 -6.44
N VAL A 91 -18.69 -8.93 -6.05
CA VAL A 91 -18.25 -8.68 -4.66
C VAL A 91 -19.06 -7.50 -4.09
N PRO A 92 -19.62 -7.60 -2.88
CA PRO A 92 -20.34 -6.47 -2.28
C PRO A 92 -19.38 -5.34 -1.91
N LEU A 93 -19.89 -4.10 -1.84
CA LEU A 93 -19.09 -2.92 -1.53
C LEU A 93 -18.25 -3.07 -0.25
N GLN A 94 -18.80 -3.75 0.75
CA GLN A 94 -18.16 -4.01 2.04
C GLN A 94 -16.89 -4.87 1.94
N MET A 95 -16.71 -5.59 0.83
CA MET A 95 -15.55 -6.44 0.54
C MET A 95 -14.63 -5.85 -0.53
N PHE A 96 -14.88 -4.61 -0.98
CA PHE A 96 -13.96 -3.94 -1.89
C PHE A 96 -12.66 -3.61 -1.16
N TYR A 97 -11.56 -3.68 -1.90
CA TYR A 97 -10.28 -3.22 -1.44
C TYR A 97 -10.25 -1.69 -1.45
N SER A 98 -9.95 -1.08 -0.32
CA SER A 98 -9.73 0.36 -0.19
C SER A 98 -8.27 0.69 -0.45
N LEU A 99 -7.98 1.64 -1.34
CA LEU A 99 -6.62 2.14 -1.46
C LEU A 99 -6.20 2.76 -0.12
N PRO A 100 -5.02 2.40 0.40
CA PRO A 100 -4.53 2.95 1.65
C PRO A 100 -4.18 4.44 1.42
N GLY A 101 -5.11 5.33 1.75
CA GLY A 101 -4.93 6.78 1.77
C GLY A 101 -4.71 7.30 3.19
N ASN A 102 -4.31 8.55 3.30
CA ASN A 102 -3.97 9.16 4.58
C ASN A 102 -5.14 9.89 5.27
N ILE A 103 -5.03 9.99 6.59
CA ILE A 103 -5.81 10.93 7.40
C ILE A 103 -5.11 12.29 7.30
N GLU A 104 -5.88 13.38 7.19
CA GLU A 104 -5.36 14.74 6.94
C GLU A 104 -4.06 15.08 7.69
N SER A 105 -3.06 15.57 6.94
CA SER A 105 -1.73 16.00 7.44
C SER A 105 -0.88 14.93 8.14
N SER A 106 -1.41 13.73 8.37
CA SER A 106 -0.66 12.54 8.75
C SER A 106 -0.23 11.77 7.52
N SER A 107 0.96 11.19 7.54
CA SER A 107 1.34 10.20 6.54
C SER A 107 1.88 8.91 7.14
N GLN A 108 1.74 7.84 6.38
CA GLN A 108 2.28 6.54 6.71
C GLN A 108 3.07 5.99 5.52
N SER A 109 4.11 5.21 5.78
CA SER A 109 4.86 4.56 4.71
C SER A 109 3.95 3.59 3.95
N PHE A 110 4.18 3.47 2.64
CA PHE A 110 3.40 2.61 1.72
C PHE A 110 1.90 2.95 1.57
N THR A 111 1.49 4.18 1.91
CA THR A 111 0.16 4.71 1.60
C THR A 111 0.21 5.79 0.51
N MET A 112 -0.92 6.05 -0.12
CA MET A 112 -1.13 7.15 -1.05
C MET A 112 -1.30 8.46 -0.27
N ARG A 113 -0.28 9.32 -0.23
CA ARG A 113 -0.31 10.53 0.59
C ARG A 113 -1.27 11.60 0.07
N THR A 114 -1.56 11.56 -1.22
CA THR A 114 -2.44 12.54 -1.87
C THR A 114 -3.90 12.08 -1.97
N LEU A 115 -4.22 10.88 -1.47
CA LEU A 115 -5.58 10.35 -1.36
C LEU A 115 -6.00 10.26 0.10
N ARG A 116 -7.29 10.42 0.37
CA ARG A 116 -7.86 10.24 1.71
C ARG A 116 -8.17 8.77 1.98
N THR A 117 -8.18 8.41 3.26
CA THR A 117 -8.65 7.10 3.70
C THR A 117 -10.08 6.88 3.25
N GLY A 118 -10.33 5.75 2.57
CA GLY A 118 -11.68 5.40 2.13
C GLY A 118 -12.25 6.32 1.04
N GLU A 119 -11.39 6.94 0.23
CA GLU A 119 -11.83 7.74 -0.93
C GLU A 119 -12.01 6.86 -2.18
N VAL A 120 -11.15 5.85 -2.35
CA VAL A 120 -11.09 5.02 -3.55
C VAL A 120 -11.17 3.54 -3.19
N PHE A 121 -12.12 2.83 -3.79
CA PHE A 121 -12.36 1.41 -3.55
C PHE A 121 -12.65 0.65 -4.85
N GLY A 122 -12.18 -0.59 -4.93
CA GLY A 122 -12.41 -1.43 -6.09
C GLY A 122 -12.28 -2.91 -5.78
N ASP A 123 -12.66 -3.73 -6.76
CA ASP A 123 -12.58 -5.20 -6.68
C ASP A 123 -11.46 -5.77 -7.58
N ARG A 124 -10.73 -4.87 -8.26
CA ARG A 124 -9.53 -5.11 -9.05
C ARG A 124 -8.55 -3.99 -8.77
N VAL A 125 -7.49 -4.31 -8.04
CA VAL A 125 -6.51 -3.35 -7.54
C VAL A 125 -5.11 -3.88 -7.73
N LEU A 126 -4.20 -3.01 -8.18
CA LEU A 126 -2.76 -3.24 -8.19
C LEU A 126 -2.09 -2.01 -7.61
N ILE A 127 -1.23 -2.19 -6.61
CA ILE A 127 -0.54 -1.13 -5.90
C ILE A 127 0.94 -1.44 -5.92
N PHE A 128 1.74 -0.44 -6.27
CA PHE A 128 3.17 -0.50 -6.20
C PHE A 128 3.69 0.70 -5.41
N SER A 129 4.50 0.43 -4.40
CA SER A 129 5.06 1.45 -3.51
C SER A 129 6.54 1.19 -3.32
N VAL A 130 7.34 2.22 -3.47
CA VAL A 130 8.78 2.20 -3.22
C VAL A 130 9.15 3.39 -2.35
N GLU A 131 9.97 3.15 -1.33
CA GLU A 131 10.54 4.18 -0.48
C GLU A 131 12.05 3.94 -0.35
N ASN A 132 12.85 4.90 -0.77
CA ASN A 132 14.29 4.87 -0.59
C ASN A 132 14.68 5.81 0.55
N ASN A 133 15.24 5.23 1.61
CA ASN A 133 15.83 5.96 2.73
C ASN A 133 17.30 6.20 2.41
N PHE A 134 17.65 7.44 2.06
CA PHE A 134 19.04 7.83 1.76
C PHE A 134 19.83 8.16 3.02
N ASN A 135 19.17 8.36 4.16
CA ASN A 135 19.76 8.93 5.37
C ASN A 135 20.50 10.24 5.02
N ASP A 136 21.76 10.34 5.39
CA ASP A 136 22.66 11.46 5.10
C ASP A 136 23.58 11.21 3.90
N GLU A 137 23.42 10.10 3.16
CA GLU A 137 24.32 9.75 2.06
C GLU A 137 24.29 10.75 0.90
N LEU A 138 23.12 11.30 0.57
CA LEU A 138 23.02 12.32 -0.47
C LEU A 138 23.66 13.64 -0.04
N PHE A 139 23.53 14.02 1.24
CA PHE A 139 24.20 15.21 1.77
C PHE A 139 25.72 15.07 1.71
N ARG A 140 26.25 13.90 2.11
CA ARG A 140 27.67 13.57 1.96
C ARG A 140 28.12 13.58 0.51
N LEU A 141 27.33 13.00 -0.41
CA LEU A 141 27.67 12.91 -1.82
C LEU A 141 27.80 14.30 -2.47
N PHE A 142 26.93 15.24 -2.12
CA PHE A 142 26.95 16.61 -2.64
C PHE A 142 27.84 17.58 -1.83
N GLY A 143 28.59 17.08 -0.84
CA GLY A 143 29.47 17.91 0.01
C GLY A 143 28.74 18.85 0.96
N LEU A 144 27.45 18.60 1.23
CA LEU A 144 26.60 19.37 2.15
C LEU A 144 26.79 18.87 3.59
N ASN A 145 28.03 18.89 4.07
CA ASN A 145 28.41 18.29 5.36
C ASN A 145 27.67 18.92 6.54
N PHE A 146 27.34 20.22 6.47
CA PHE A 146 26.57 20.88 7.52
C PHE A 146 25.18 20.26 7.76
N LEU A 147 24.52 19.74 6.72
CA LEU A 147 23.23 19.05 6.87
C LEU A 147 23.40 17.65 7.48
N SER A 148 24.55 17.02 7.22
CA SER A 148 24.90 15.74 7.83
C SER A 148 25.25 15.91 9.32
N ASP A 149 25.93 17.00 9.67
CA ASP A 149 26.27 17.35 11.05
C ASP A 149 25.01 17.66 11.89
N LEU A 150 23.97 18.19 11.25
CA LEU A 150 22.64 18.36 11.82
C LEU A 150 21.84 17.05 11.95
N GLN A 151 22.44 15.90 11.59
CA GLN A 151 21.83 14.57 11.69
C GLN A 151 20.48 14.46 10.94
N LEU A 152 20.37 15.18 9.83
CA LEU A 152 19.19 15.14 8.97
C LEU A 152 19.22 13.90 8.10
N ASN A 153 18.03 13.32 7.89
CA ASN A 153 17.84 12.14 7.07
C ASN A 153 16.90 12.48 5.92
N LEU A 154 17.29 12.09 4.71
CA LEU A 154 16.51 12.25 3.50
C LEU A 154 15.91 10.91 3.06
N SER A 155 14.66 10.95 2.61
CA SER A 155 13.99 9.83 1.93
C SER A 155 13.30 10.31 0.67
N ALA A 156 13.08 9.41 -0.27
CA ALA A 156 12.15 9.61 -1.39
C ALA A 156 11.18 8.43 -1.47
N HIS A 157 9.96 8.70 -1.92
CA HIS A 157 8.93 7.68 -2.11
C HIS A 157 8.21 7.88 -3.42
N PHE A 158 7.78 6.77 -4.02
CA PHE A 158 6.97 6.71 -5.21
C PHE A 158 5.85 5.69 -4.97
N ASN A 159 4.61 6.07 -5.27
CA ASN A 159 3.48 5.16 -5.22
C ASN A 159 2.72 5.19 -6.54
N ALA A 160 2.24 4.02 -6.95
CA ALA A 160 1.39 3.85 -8.11
C ALA A 160 0.21 2.92 -7.75
N ALA A 161 -0.98 3.22 -8.26
CA ALA A 161 -2.12 2.32 -8.15
C ALA A 161 -2.93 2.26 -9.44
N LEU A 162 -3.36 1.06 -9.80
CA LEU A 162 -4.41 0.82 -10.77
C LEU A 162 -5.61 0.27 -10.02
N LEU A 163 -6.80 0.81 -10.27
CA LEU A 163 -8.01 0.40 -9.59
C LEU A 163 -9.21 0.45 -10.54
N GLY A 164 -10.04 -0.59 -10.46
CA GLY A 164 -11.32 -0.64 -11.15
C GLY A 164 -12.34 -1.49 -10.42
N ILE A 165 -13.60 -1.39 -10.88
CA ILE A 165 -14.70 -2.21 -10.42
C ILE A 165 -15.19 -3.09 -11.56
N SER A 166 -15.28 -4.40 -11.34
CA SER A 166 -15.75 -5.35 -12.33
C SER A 166 -17.20 -5.07 -12.73
N PRO A 167 -17.60 -5.38 -13.98
CA PRO A 167 -19.01 -5.29 -14.39
C PRO A 167 -19.95 -6.14 -13.52
N ALA A 168 -19.46 -7.24 -12.95
CA ALA A 168 -20.25 -8.09 -12.08
C ALA A 168 -20.59 -7.37 -10.76
N SER A 169 -19.60 -6.75 -10.12
CA SER A 169 -19.81 -5.99 -8.88
C SER A 169 -20.61 -4.72 -9.12
N LYS A 170 -20.40 -4.01 -10.25
CA LYS A 170 -21.20 -2.81 -10.62
C LYS A 170 -22.71 -3.07 -10.62
N ARG A 171 -23.15 -4.27 -11.02
CA ARG A 171 -24.57 -4.64 -11.08
C ARG A 171 -25.23 -4.79 -9.71
N ILE A 172 -24.46 -5.02 -8.67
CA ILE A 172 -24.96 -5.21 -7.30
C ILE A 172 -24.68 -3.99 -6.41
N LEU A 173 -23.98 -2.96 -6.92
CA LEU A 173 -23.75 -1.74 -6.16
C LEU A 173 -25.08 -1.01 -5.93
N PRO A 174 -25.32 -0.50 -4.70
CA PRO A 174 -26.49 0.32 -4.40
C PRO A 174 -26.57 1.52 -5.36
N SER A 175 -27.76 1.85 -5.85
CA SER A 175 -27.98 3.03 -6.73
C SER A 175 -27.53 4.34 -6.07
N SER A 176 -27.50 4.39 -4.74
CA SER A 176 -27.00 5.51 -3.93
C SER A 176 -25.47 5.64 -3.90
N PHE A 177 -24.72 4.64 -4.40
CA PHE A 177 -23.26 4.66 -4.42
C PHE A 177 -22.72 5.82 -5.26
N ASN A 178 -23.39 6.14 -6.37
CA ASN A 178 -23.00 7.27 -7.23
C ASN A 178 -23.41 8.65 -6.69
N THR A 179 -24.28 8.72 -5.68
CA THR A 179 -24.91 9.98 -5.26
C THR A 179 -24.51 10.48 -3.88
N ILE A 180 -24.00 9.63 -2.97
CA ILE A 180 -23.91 10.00 -1.54
C ILE A 180 -22.47 10.16 -1.02
N SER A 181 -21.44 9.52 -1.57
CA SER A 181 -20.12 9.51 -0.88
C SER A 181 -18.89 9.25 -1.76
N HIS A 182 -18.67 10.06 -2.79
CA HIS A 182 -17.59 9.98 -3.80
C HIS A 182 -17.96 9.05 -4.97
N PRO A 183 -17.96 9.54 -6.22
CA PRO A 183 -18.22 8.69 -7.38
C PRO A 183 -17.19 7.58 -7.43
N ALA A 184 -17.62 6.39 -7.87
CA ALA A 184 -16.75 5.24 -8.12
C ALA A 184 -15.50 5.67 -8.91
N THR A 185 -14.39 5.91 -8.21
CA THR A 185 -13.21 6.52 -8.86
C THR A 185 -12.39 5.38 -9.45
N GLU A 186 -12.65 5.06 -10.70
CA GLU A 186 -11.84 4.11 -11.46
C GLU A 186 -10.66 4.81 -12.12
N PHE A 187 -9.49 4.19 -12.04
CA PHE A 187 -8.29 4.68 -12.69
C PHE A 187 -8.16 4.06 -14.08
N ARG A 188 -8.51 4.82 -15.13
CA ARG A 188 -8.36 4.42 -16.54
C ARG A 188 -6.90 4.10 -16.93
N HIS A 189 -5.95 4.79 -16.30
CA HIS A 189 -4.52 4.52 -16.36
C HIS A 189 -3.99 4.57 -14.92
N PRO A 190 -2.83 3.99 -14.59
CA PRO A 190 -2.38 3.96 -13.21
C PRO A 190 -2.24 5.39 -12.66
N PHE A 191 -2.72 5.58 -11.43
CA PHE A 191 -2.49 6.75 -10.60
C PHE A 191 -1.03 6.75 -10.11
N TYR A 192 -0.41 7.92 -10.02
CA TYR A 192 0.99 8.07 -9.60
C TYR A 192 1.18 9.25 -8.65
N GLU A 193 2.01 9.04 -7.64
CA GLU A 193 2.53 10.10 -6.78
C GLU A 193 4.01 9.88 -6.44
N LEU A 194 4.71 10.98 -6.20
CA LEU A 194 6.12 11.00 -5.85
C LEU A 194 6.33 12.03 -4.75
N GLY A 195 7.23 11.76 -3.83
CA GLY A 195 7.60 12.73 -2.82
C GLY A 195 8.96 12.47 -2.21
N PHE A 196 9.34 13.37 -1.31
CA PHE A 196 10.50 13.21 -0.45
C PHE A 196 10.16 13.59 0.97
N GLY A 197 10.99 13.17 1.91
CA GLY A 197 10.84 13.54 3.30
C GLY A 197 12.16 13.86 3.97
N ILE A 198 12.11 14.80 4.91
CA ILE A 198 13.23 15.22 5.74
C ILE A 198 12.88 14.86 7.18
N GLY A 199 13.72 14.02 7.79
CA GLY A 199 13.61 13.62 9.18
C GLY A 199 14.89 13.94 9.94
N HIS A 200 14.90 13.57 11.22
CA HIS A 200 16.07 13.71 12.08
C HIS A 200 16.33 12.38 12.79
N SER A 201 17.59 11.97 12.94
CA SER A 201 17.93 10.65 13.49
C SER A 201 17.41 10.38 14.90
N LEU A 202 17.24 11.42 15.73
CA LEU A 202 16.70 11.33 17.10
C LEU A 202 15.18 11.47 17.20
N ILE A 203 14.50 11.94 16.15
CA ILE A 203 13.08 12.28 16.21
C ILE A 203 12.31 11.30 15.33
N PRO A 204 11.32 10.55 15.87
CA PRO A 204 10.55 9.57 15.12
C PRO A 204 9.49 10.23 14.24
N PHE A 205 9.78 11.39 13.64
CA PHE A 205 8.89 12.11 12.73
C PHE A 205 9.67 12.52 11.48
N ARG A 206 8.99 12.48 10.34
CA ARG A 206 9.53 12.95 9.07
C ARG A 206 8.53 13.89 8.42
N LEU A 207 9.00 15.08 8.05
CA LEU A 207 8.21 15.99 7.24
C LEU A 207 8.27 15.51 5.78
N GLU A 208 7.13 15.12 5.23
CA GLU A 208 7.00 14.62 3.85
C GLU A 208 6.33 15.65 2.95
N PHE A 209 6.84 15.77 1.74
CA PHE A 209 6.30 16.57 0.66
C PHE A 209 5.97 15.62 -0.49
N THR A 210 4.70 15.54 -0.88
CA THR A 210 4.24 14.62 -1.93
C THR A 210 3.46 15.35 -3.00
N TRP A 211 3.75 15.02 -4.26
CA TRP A 211 3.09 15.52 -5.44
C TRP A 211 2.35 14.38 -6.15
N LYS A 212 1.10 14.65 -6.49
CA LYS A 212 0.33 13.86 -7.44
C LYS A 212 0.90 14.11 -8.84
N LEU A 213 1.21 13.06 -9.59
CA LEU A 213 1.81 13.19 -10.93
C LEU A 213 0.78 13.14 -12.06
N ASN A 214 -0.43 12.66 -11.78
CA ASN A 214 -1.55 12.63 -12.70
C ASN A 214 -2.88 12.78 -11.94
N TYR A 215 -4.03 12.70 -12.62
CA TYR A 215 -5.34 12.88 -11.98
C TYR A 215 -5.41 14.16 -11.13
N PHE A 216 -5.00 15.29 -11.73
CA PHE A 216 -4.95 16.58 -11.05
C PHE A 216 -6.36 17.09 -10.73
N ASN A 217 -6.87 16.67 -9.58
CA ASN A 217 -8.13 17.11 -9.00
C ASN A 217 -7.93 17.32 -7.49
N GLY A 218 -8.50 18.40 -6.95
CA GLY A 218 -8.34 18.75 -5.54
C GLY A 218 -6.88 19.01 -5.14
N THR A 219 -6.45 18.41 -4.02
CA THR A 219 -5.12 18.61 -3.44
C THR A 219 -4.06 17.79 -4.18
N ASN A 220 -3.24 18.48 -4.98
CA ASN A 220 -2.16 17.85 -5.76
C ASN A 220 -0.82 17.83 -5.03
N ILE A 221 -0.66 18.67 -4.01
CA ILE A 221 0.55 18.76 -3.18
C ILE A 221 0.13 18.60 -1.73
N VAL A 222 0.71 17.64 -1.05
CA VAL A 222 0.47 17.39 0.38
C VAL A 222 1.79 17.54 1.12
N VAL A 223 1.74 18.31 2.20
CA VAL A 223 2.78 18.34 3.22
C VAL A 223 2.22 17.59 4.43
N GLY A 224 2.90 16.53 4.84
CA GLY A 224 2.43 15.63 5.91
C GLY A 224 3.54 15.32 6.90
N ILE A 225 3.14 14.86 8.08
CA ILE A 225 4.05 14.34 9.10
C ILE A 225 3.92 12.82 9.11
N ASN A 226 4.98 12.14 8.69
CA ASN A 226 5.06 10.69 8.81
C ASN A 226 5.39 10.33 10.25
N THR A 227 4.55 9.50 10.86
CA THR A 227 4.75 9.01 12.22
C THR A 227 4.68 7.48 12.25
N PRO A 228 5.52 6.80 13.04
CA PRO A 228 5.47 5.35 13.17
C PRO A 228 4.32 4.84 14.06
N VAL A 229 3.49 5.71 14.65
CA VAL A 229 2.50 5.37 15.70
C VAL A 229 1.05 5.71 15.28
N LEU A 230 0.73 5.62 14.00
CA LEU A 230 -0.65 5.78 13.51
C LEU A 230 -1.19 4.50 12.89
#